data_AF-A0AAD0QZD6-F1
#
_entry.id   AF-A0AAD0QZD6-F1
#
_cell.length_a   1.000
_cell.length_b   1.000
_cell.length_c   1.000
_cell.angle_alpha   90.00
_cell.angle_beta   90.00
_cell.angle_gamma   90.00
#
_symmetry.space_group_name_H-M   'P 1'
#
loop_
_entity.id
_entity.type
_entity.pdbx_description
1 polymer ?
#
loop_
_entity_poly.entity_id
_entity_poly.type
_entity_poly.pdbx_seq_one_letter_code
_entity_poly.pdbx_strand_id
1 'polypeptide(L)' 'MATIQIMSVIGSAVPSTLRKQGLLACWYLVRNGEAVSGPLATRASAQALAEQLQAGCLIA' A
#
# COMPACT_ATOMS: atom_id res chain seq x y z
N MET A 1 7.47 8.15 16.10
CA MET A 1 6.23 7.47 15.66
C MET A 1 6.13 7.60 14.16
N ALA A 2 6.56 6.57 13.42
CA ALA A 2 6.48 6.62 11.95
C ALA A 2 5.03 6.35 11.52
N THR A 3 4.37 7.35 10.95
CA THR A 3 3.01 7.21 10.43
C THR A 3 3.07 6.48 9.10
N ILE A 4 2.33 5.39 8.99
CA ILE A 4 2.13 4.68 7.72
C ILE A 4 0.86 5.22 7.11
N GLN A 5 0.96 5.76 5.90
CA GLN A 5 -0.17 6.26 5.13
C GLN A 5 -0.49 5.32 3.98
N ILE A 6 -1.77 5.03 3.81
CA ILE A 6 -2.27 4.21 2.71
C ILE A 6 -2.62 5.14 1.55
N MET A 7 -1.84 5.11 0.48
CA MET A 7 -2.08 5.89 -0.71
C MET A 7 -2.84 5.06 -1.75
N SER A 8 -4.00 5.54 -2.17
CA SER A 8 -4.82 4.90 -3.20
C SER A 8 -4.50 5.50 -4.56
N VAL A 9 -3.98 4.66 -5.45
CA VAL A 9 -3.64 5.01 -6.83
C VAL A 9 -4.67 4.37 -7.75
N ILE A 10 -5.39 5.18 -8.51
CA ILE A 10 -6.53 4.73 -9.34
C ILE A 10 -6.31 5.22 -10.76
N GLY A 11 -6.69 4.42 -11.76
CA GLY A 11 -6.60 4.84 -13.16
C GLY A 11 -5.20 4.69 -13.75
N SER A 12 -4.72 5.65 -14.55
CA SER A 12 -3.49 5.55 -15.37
C SER A 12 -2.24 5.20 -14.57
N ALA A 13 -2.16 5.65 -13.32
CA ALA A 13 -1.03 5.37 -12.43
C ALA A 13 -1.01 3.92 -11.87
N VAL A 14 -2.03 3.10 -12.15
CA VAL A 14 -2.02 1.66 -11.85
C VAL A 14 -1.10 0.93 -12.83
N PRO A 15 -0.12 0.13 -12.33
CA PRO A 15 0.77 -0.62 -13.20
C PRO A 15 0.01 -1.60 -14.09
N SER A 16 0.49 -1.77 -15.31
CA SER A 16 -0.14 -2.57 -16.36
C SER A 16 -0.39 -4.03 -15.96
N THR A 17 0.43 -4.59 -15.08
CA THR A 17 0.23 -5.93 -14.48
C THR A 17 -1.09 -6.04 -13.72
N LEU A 18 -1.42 -5.07 -12.86
CA LEU A 18 -2.65 -5.11 -12.06
C LEU A 18 -3.88 -4.74 -12.90
N ARG A 19 -3.71 -3.85 -13.87
CA ARG A 19 -4.73 -3.58 -14.88
C ARG A 19 -5.13 -4.80 -15.70
N LYS A 20 -4.14 -5.61 -16.11
CA LYS A 20 -4.39 -6.88 -16.83
C LYS A 20 -5.17 -7.89 -15.99
N GLN A 21 -5.08 -7.80 -14.66
CA GLN A 21 -5.87 -8.60 -13.72
C GLN A 21 -7.29 -8.05 -13.49
N GLY A 22 -7.68 -6.95 -14.17
CA GLY A 22 -8.98 -6.31 -14.02
C GLY A 22 -9.09 -5.36 -12.83
N LEU A 23 -7.96 -5.07 -12.16
CA LEU A 23 -7.95 -4.16 -11.01
C LEU A 23 -7.83 -2.72 -11.49
N LEU A 24 -8.80 -1.90 -11.08
CA LEU A 24 -8.88 -0.47 -11.44
C LEU A 24 -8.17 0.44 -10.44
N ALA A 25 -7.76 -0.11 -9.30
CA ALA A 25 -7.13 0.60 -8.20
C ALA A 25 -5.99 -0.23 -7.60
N CYS A 26 -4.97 0.46 -7.09
CA CYS A 26 -3.84 -0.10 -6.36
C CYS A 26 -3.59 0.71 -5.11
N TRP A 27 -3.12 0.05 -4.07
CA TRP A 27 -2.77 0.70 -2.80
C TRP A 27 -1.28 0.56 -2.54
N TYR A 28 -0.68 1.63 -2.04
CA TYR A 28 0.71 1.66 -1.63
C TYR A 28 0.79 2.16 -0.20
N LEU A 29 1.68 1.55 0.58
CA LEU A 29 2.02 2.02 1.90
C LEU A 29 3.19 2.97 1.79
N VAL A 30 2.99 4.18 2.29
CA VAL A 30 4.02 5.21 2.33
C VAL A 30 4.34 5.48 3.79
N ARG A 31 5.62 5.36 4.16
CA ARG A 31 6.11 5.62 5.51
C ARG A 31 7.15 6.72 5.41
N ASN A 32 6.93 7.84 6.10
CA ASN A 32 7.82 9.01 6.08
C ASN A 32 8.16 9.51 4.65
N GLY A 33 7.24 9.37 3.71
CA GLY A 33 7.44 9.80 2.32
C GLY A 33 8.06 8.75 1.40
N GLU A 34 8.44 7.57 1.90
CA GLU A 34 8.96 6.47 1.09
C GLU A 34 7.93 5.34 0.95
N ALA A 35 7.76 4.82 -0.27
CA ALA A 35 6.87 3.68 -0.51
C ALA A 35 7.50 2.40 0.06
N VAL A 36 6.95 1.91 1.18
CA VAL A 36 7.44 0.72 1.89
C VAL A 36 6.77 -0.57 1.44
N SER A 37 5.71 -0.50 0.63
CA SER A 37 5.05 -1.67 0.07
C SER A 37 4.95 -1.61 -1.45
N GLY A 38 4.92 -2.79 -2.06
CA GLY A 38 4.54 -2.97 -3.46
C GLY A 38 3.05 -2.65 -3.72
N PRO A 39 2.64 -2.68 -5.00
CA PRO A 39 1.28 -2.36 -5.39
C PRO A 39 0.30 -3.44 -4.93
N LEU A 40 -0.59 -3.05 -4.02
CA LEU A 40 -1.59 -3.95 -3.45
C LEU A 40 -2.88 -3.89 -4.26
N ALA A 41 -3.46 -5.05 -4.52
CA ALA A 41 -4.69 -5.20 -5.29
C ALA A 41 -5.95 -4.74 -4.54
N THR A 42 -5.92 -4.70 -3.20
CA THR A 42 -7.09 -4.35 -2.38
C THR A 42 -6.72 -3.47 -1.20
N ARG A 43 -7.67 -2.61 -0.79
CA ARG A 43 -7.55 -1.79 0.43
C ARG A 43 -7.39 -2.65 1.69
N ALA A 44 -8.06 -3.80 1.76
CA ALA A 44 -7.98 -4.69 2.92
C ALA A 44 -6.55 -5.23 3.12
N SER A 45 -5.89 -5.66 2.04
CA SER A 45 -4.49 -6.08 2.11
C SER A 45 -3.56 -4.94 2.52
N ALA A 46 -3.82 -3.72 2.04
CA ALA A 46 -3.05 -2.54 2.44
C ALA A 46 -3.25 -2.19 3.92
N GLN A 47 -4.47 -2.28 4.42
CA GLN A 47 -4.76 -2.02 5.82
C GLN A 47 -4.12 -3.06 6.74
N ALA A 48 -4.25 -4.35 6.41
CA ALA A 48 -3.59 -5.42 7.16
C ALA A 48 -2.07 -5.25 7.20
N LEU A 49 -1.45 -4.92 6.06
CA LEU A 49 -0.01 -4.70 6.00
C LEU A 49 0.42 -3.42 6.74
N ALA A 50 -0.39 -2.35 6.69
CA ALA A 50 -0.14 -1.14 7.46
C ALA A 50 -0.18 -1.43 8.97
N GLU A 51 -1.18 -2.18 9.44
CA GLU A 51 -1.30 -2.60 10.83
C GLU A 51 -0.13 -3.49 11.25
N GLN A 52 0.28 -4.46 10.41
CA GLN A 52 1.44 -5.30 10.65
C GLN A 52 2.75 -4.50 10.74
N LEU A 53 2.95 -3.52 9.85
CA LEU A 53 4.14 -2.68 9.87
C LEU A 53 4.13 -1.69 11.04
N GLN A 54 2.95 -1.19 11.45
CA GLN A 54 2.81 -0.40 12.67
C GLN A 54 3.11 -1.22 13.93
N ALA A 55 2.60 -2.45 13.99
CA ALA A 55 2.86 -3.38 15.09
C ALA A 55 4.34 -3.84 15.13
N GLY A 56 4.93 -4.16 13.99
CA GLY A 56 6.34 -4.56 13.87
C GLY A 56 7.33 -3.43 14.08
N CYS A 57 6.92 -2.16 13.90
CA CYS A 57 7.75 -1.01 14.24
C CYS A 57 7.85 -0.75 15.75
N LEU A 58 7.00 -1.39 16.57
CA LEU A 58 6.96 -1.20 18.02
C LEU A 58 8.01 -2.06 18.76
N ILE A 59 8.84 -2.83 18.03
CA ILE A 59 9.85 -3.75 18.59
C ILE A 59 11.30 -3.44 18.20
N ALA A 60 11.60 -2.24 17.68
CA ALA A 60 12.98 -1.81 17.41
C ALA A 60 13.49 -0.83 18.47
#